data_AF-A0A496VD82-F1
#
_entry.id   AF-A0A496VD82-F1
#
_cell.length_a   1.000
_cell.length_b   1.000
_cell.length_c   1.000
_cell.angle_alpha   90.00
_cell.angle_beta   90.00
_cell.angle_gamma   90.00
#
_symmetry.space_group_name_H-M   'P 1'
#
loop_
_entity.id
_entity.type
_entity.pdbx_description
1 polymer ?
#
loop_
_entity_poly.entity_id
_entity_poly.type
_entity_poly.pdbx_seq_one_letter_code
_entity_poly.pdbx_strand_id
1 'polypeptide(L)'
;MNLVILSLFVFVASVFGVWVVRQLAMKYGWVVQPRSDRWHTKATALYGGVGFYPAFLLGVLVAFVMYFPNNLAASLIAENVWVKEGIAVLAGSLVMFILGGLDDLKQFSPVTKLLVQLIATSFAVAAGIVIPLTDVQIFNILMTYFWFVGIINAVNMLDNMDGLSSGIVFIAAGTIAILSGMVPHSNLLGIPIALSLMAALLGFWFYNRPPASIFMGDSGSLFIGYVLASLAIPNELNGYFGIVNPKPTELSLLALLIPATIVAMPIFDTTLVTITRKWRAQKASQGGRDHSSHRLLLLGFKEKQVLLVFYTMALLGGLVAVGMQHYTDYSLLLFSAFVVLMLLIGIYLTRTTAQKIIKSDMTPPTWTPFVNLLLHNWYFGMIMLDMIFIIACYYGAYLLRFYGVLSVQIFESVAKTIPIVVVACLVAFFIAGIYRVQWYFISVPDISRYILGVTGGVILSLAIVVIVTRFEAGQSRGAYLIFGLLLFIVVVASRLSFRFFDHMLNTQLKKSQSGIDTPVLIYGAGKGGKILLE
;
A
#
# COMPACT_ATOMS: atom_id res chain seq x y z
N MET A 1 -32.95 1.18 -9.46
CA MET A 1 -32.59 -0.25 -9.54
C MET A 1 -31.53 -0.51 -8.47
N ASN A 2 -31.70 -1.55 -7.65
CA ASN A 2 -30.89 -1.78 -6.45
C ASN A 2 -29.43 -2.03 -6.88
N LEU A 3 -28.44 -1.26 -6.38
CA LEU A 3 -27.02 -1.44 -6.72
C LEU A 3 -26.56 -2.89 -6.48
N VAL A 4 -27.20 -3.59 -5.54
CA VAL A 4 -27.01 -5.02 -5.30
C VAL A 4 -27.37 -5.87 -6.52
N ILE A 5 -28.45 -5.56 -7.25
CA ILE A 5 -28.85 -6.27 -8.47
C ILE A 5 -27.81 -6.03 -9.57
N LEU A 6 -27.31 -4.80 -9.70
CA LEU A 6 -26.22 -4.51 -10.64
C LEU A 6 -24.97 -5.34 -10.32
N SER A 7 -24.54 -5.33 -9.06
CA SER A 7 -23.38 -6.12 -8.63
C SER A 7 -23.58 -7.61 -8.85
N LEU A 8 -24.77 -8.16 -8.56
CA LEU A 8 -25.08 -9.57 -8.81
C LEU A 8 -25.04 -9.89 -10.30
N PHE A 9 -25.61 -9.03 -11.14
CA PHE A 9 -25.59 -9.18 -12.58
C PHE A 9 -24.15 -9.19 -13.14
N VAL A 10 -23.33 -8.22 -12.74
CA VAL A 10 -21.92 -8.14 -13.14
C VAL A 10 -21.13 -9.35 -12.65
N PHE A 11 -21.39 -9.79 -11.43
CA PHE A 11 -20.77 -10.97 -10.85
C PHE A 11 -21.06 -12.22 -11.69
N VAL A 12 -22.34 -12.48 -12.00
CA VAL A 12 -22.76 -13.63 -12.82
C VAL A 12 -22.17 -13.53 -14.24
N ALA A 13 -22.21 -12.34 -14.84
CA ALA A 13 -21.62 -12.10 -16.16
C ALA A 13 -20.11 -12.37 -16.16
N SER A 14 -19.39 -11.98 -15.09
CA SER A 14 -17.96 -12.24 -14.94
C SER A 14 -17.66 -13.73 -14.76
N VAL A 15 -18.40 -14.44 -13.88
CA VAL A 15 -18.25 -15.89 -13.70
C VAL A 15 -18.43 -16.61 -15.04
N PHE A 16 -19.48 -16.27 -15.78
CA PHE A 16 -19.75 -16.85 -17.10
C PHE A 16 -18.66 -16.49 -18.12
N GLY A 17 -18.28 -15.22 -18.22
CA GLY A 17 -17.27 -14.75 -19.16
C GLY A 17 -15.90 -15.41 -18.93
N VAL A 18 -15.48 -15.49 -17.67
CA VAL A 18 -14.22 -16.17 -17.28
C VAL A 18 -14.30 -17.66 -17.55
N TRP A 19 -15.44 -18.30 -17.29
CA TRP A 19 -15.65 -19.70 -17.67
C TRP A 19 -15.50 -19.92 -19.18
N VAL A 20 -16.15 -19.10 -20.02
CA VAL A 20 -16.05 -19.19 -21.48
C VAL A 20 -14.60 -19.05 -21.93
N VAL A 21 -13.89 -18.00 -21.47
CA VAL A 21 -12.49 -17.77 -21.85
C VAL A 21 -11.60 -18.93 -21.42
N ARG A 22 -11.81 -19.46 -20.21
CA ARG A 22 -11.08 -20.65 -19.74
C ARG A 22 -11.30 -21.85 -20.65
N GLN A 23 -12.55 -22.13 -21.07
CA GLN A 23 -12.84 -23.26 -21.96
C GLN A 23 -12.18 -23.06 -23.34
N LEU A 24 -12.21 -21.85 -23.89
CA LEU A 24 -11.54 -21.52 -25.15
C LEU A 24 -10.02 -21.66 -25.02
N ALA A 25 -9.43 -21.15 -23.93
CA ALA A 25 -8.01 -21.24 -23.69
C ALA A 25 -7.53 -22.71 -23.59
N MET A 26 -8.29 -23.57 -22.91
CA MET A 26 -8.00 -25.01 -22.85
C MET A 26 -8.15 -25.67 -24.23
N LYS A 27 -9.14 -25.27 -25.05
CA LYS A 27 -9.39 -25.81 -26.38
C LYS A 27 -8.29 -25.41 -27.39
N TYR A 28 -7.84 -24.15 -27.35
CA TYR A 28 -6.85 -23.61 -28.29
C TYR A 28 -5.40 -23.71 -27.77
N GLY A 29 -5.19 -24.27 -26.58
CA GLY A 29 -3.85 -24.47 -26.01
C GLY A 29 -3.20 -23.20 -25.46
N TRP A 30 -3.99 -22.15 -25.17
CA TRP A 30 -3.53 -20.92 -24.51
C TRP A 30 -3.34 -21.13 -23.01
N VAL A 31 -2.40 -21.99 -22.66
CA VAL A 31 -2.16 -22.44 -21.30
C VAL A 31 -0.69 -22.32 -20.93
N VAL A 32 -0.43 -22.02 -19.67
CA VAL A 32 0.91 -22.17 -19.08
C VAL A 32 1.09 -23.63 -18.69
N GLN A 33 2.06 -24.29 -19.33
CA GLN A 33 2.44 -25.64 -18.96
C GLN A 33 3.11 -25.66 -17.58
N PRO A 34 2.84 -26.67 -16.74
CA PRO A 34 3.49 -26.82 -15.45
C PRO A 34 5.00 -26.96 -15.64
N ARG A 35 5.79 -26.16 -14.92
CA ARG A 35 7.25 -26.25 -14.90
C ARG A 35 7.71 -26.71 -13.54
N SER A 36 8.77 -27.51 -13.49
CA SER A 36 9.35 -28.05 -12.25
C SER A 36 9.88 -26.97 -11.30
N ASP A 37 10.13 -25.76 -11.79
CA ASP A 37 10.58 -24.61 -11.01
C ASP A 37 9.42 -23.73 -10.49
N ARG A 38 8.17 -24.00 -10.89
CA ARG A 38 6.97 -23.24 -10.49
C ARG A 38 6.00 -24.13 -9.71
N TRP A 39 5.13 -23.49 -8.92
CA TRP A 39 4.22 -24.11 -7.95
C TRP A 39 2.94 -24.69 -8.59
N HIS A 40 2.73 -24.52 -9.89
CA HIS A 40 1.60 -25.13 -10.60
C HIS A 40 1.92 -26.57 -11.04
N THR A 41 1.08 -27.51 -10.62
CA THR A 41 1.16 -28.92 -11.02
C THR A 41 0.24 -29.27 -12.20
N LYS A 42 -0.59 -28.31 -12.65
CA LYS A 42 -1.55 -28.46 -13.75
C LYS A 42 -1.39 -27.32 -14.75
N ALA A 43 -1.79 -27.56 -16.00
CA ALA A 43 -1.87 -26.51 -17.00
C ALA A 43 -2.92 -25.47 -16.61
N THR A 44 -2.54 -24.19 -16.64
CA THR A 44 -3.40 -23.07 -16.22
C THR A 44 -3.73 -22.19 -17.43
N ALA A 45 -5.01 -21.87 -17.63
CA ALA A 45 -5.44 -21.02 -18.75
C ALA A 45 -4.91 -19.58 -18.63
N LEU A 46 -4.77 -18.90 -19.77
CA LEU A 46 -4.38 -17.49 -19.86
C LEU A 46 -5.58 -16.58 -20.22
N TYR A 47 -5.33 -15.27 -20.23
CA TYR A 47 -6.26 -14.23 -20.72
C TYR A 47 -7.52 -14.02 -19.87
N GLY A 48 -7.46 -14.26 -18.57
CA GLY A 48 -8.58 -14.05 -17.65
C GLY A 48 -9.21 -12.66 -17.73
N GLY A 49 -8.40 -11.62 -17.96
CA GLY A 49 -8.85 -10.25 -18.20
C GLY A 49 -9.93 -10.12 -19.29
N VAL A 50 -9.79 -10.90 -20.37
CA VAL A 50 -10.76 -10.95 -21.48
C VAL A 50 -12.13 -11.47 -21.02
N GLY A 51 -12.15 -12.30 -19.97
CA GLY A 51 -13.38 -12.86 -19.43
C GLY A 51 -14.16 -11.87 -18.56
N PHE A 52 -13.49 -11.13 -17.68
CA PHE A 52 -14.16 -10.27 -16.70
C PHE A 52 -14.23 -8.77 -17.08
N TYR A 53 -13.38 -8.29 -18.01
CA TYR A 53 -13.46 -6.91 -18.50
C TYR A 53 -14.81 -6.58 -19.16
N PRO A 54 -15.39 -7.42 -20.05
CA PRO A 54 -16.70 -7.15 -20.63
C PRO A 54 -17.82 -7.08 -19.58
N ALA A 55 -17.74 -7.89 -18.52
CA ALA A 55 -18.70 -7.84 -17.42
C ALA A 55 -18.59 -6.52 -16.63
N PHE A 56 -17.37 -6.07 -16.34
CA PHE A 56 -17.13 -4.75 -15.76
C PHE A 56 -17.71 -3.63 -16.64
N LEU A 57 -17.35 -3.62 -17.94
CA LEU A 57 -17.81 -2.62 -18.90
C LEU A 57 -19.35 -2.57 -18.97
N LEU A 58 -19.98 -3.74 -19.07
CA LEU A 58 -21.44 -3.84 -19.10
C LEU A 58 -22.08 -3.31 -17.81
N GLY A 59 -21.49 -3.61 -16.64
CA GLY A 59 -21.94 -3.08 -15.36
C GLY A 59 -21.93 -1.56 -15.31
N VAL A 60 -20.83 -0.96 -15.76
CA VAL A 60 -20.71 0.50 -15.81
C VAL A 60 -21.68 1.10 -16.83
N LEU A 61 -21.82 0.52 -18.04
CA LEU A 61 -22.78 0.99 -19.04
C LEU A 61 -24.23 0.94 -18.53
N VAL A 62 -24.59 -0.15 -17.84
CA VAL A 62 -25.90 -0.27 -17.19
C VAL A 62 -26.05 0.82 -16.12
N ALA A 63 -25.02 1.11 -15.32
CA ALA A 63 -25.07 2.19 -14.35
C ALA A 63 -25.31 3.56 -15.01
N PHE A 64 -24.64 3.86 -16.13
CA PHE A 64 -24.92 5.09 -16.90
C PHE A 64 -26.39 5.15 -17.34
N VAL A 65 -26.96 4.05 -17.83
CA VAL A 65 -28.38 3.99 -18.20
C VAL A 65 -29.30 4.15 -16.99
N MET A 66 -28.95 3.58 -15.83
CA MET A 66 -29.74 3.71 -14.60
C MET A 66 -29.80 5.14 -14.08
N TYR A 67 -28.68 5.85 -14.11
CA TYR A 67 -28.57 7.22 -13.62
C TYR A 67 -29.05 8.25 -14.67
N PHE A 68 -29.03 7.89 -15.96
CA PHE A 68 -29.43 8.77 -17.08
C PHE A 68 -30.39 8.09 -18.08
N PRO A 69 -31.55 7.59 -17.64
CA PRO A 69 -32.42 6.75 -18.49
C PRO A 69 -32.94 7.44 -19.76
N ASN A 70 -33.10 8.77 -19.76
CA ASN A 70 -33.63 9.52 -20.90
C ASN A 70 -32.77 10.70 -21.36
N ASN A 71 -31.62 10.96 -20.72
CA ASN A 71 -30.94 12.26 -20.82
C ASN A 71 -29.40 12.18 -20.81
N LEU A 72 -28.77 11.08 -21.24
CA LEU A 72 -27.30 11.01 -21.29
C LEU A 72 -26.71 12.10 -22.19
N ALA A 73 -27.28 12.32 -23.37
CA ALA A 73 -26.85 13.40 -24.27
C ALA A 73 -27.01 14.79 -23.65
N ALA A 74 -28.16 15.04 -23.00
CA ALA A 74 -28.39 16.30 -22.28
C ALA A 74 -27.42 16.48 -21.10
N SER A 75 -27.03 15.39 -20.43
CA SER A 75 -26.08 15.43 -19.30
C SER A 75 -24.64 15.67 -19.75
N LEU A 76 -24.28 15.24 -20.95
CA LEU A 76 -23.02 15.58 -21.61
C LEU A 76 -23.00 17.04 -22.07
N ILE A 77 -24.11 17.52 -22.63
CA ILE A 77 -24.29 18.92 -23.03
C ILE A 77 -24.28 19.85 -21.81
N ALA A 78 -24.85 19.42 -20.68
CA ALA A 78 -24.85 20.14 -19.42
C ALA A 78 -23.48 20.14 -18.71
N GLU A 79 -22.44 19.60 -19.35
CA GLU A 79 -21.06 19.62 -18.88
C GLU A 79 -20.81 19.06 -17.48
N ASN A 80 -21.66 18.12 -17.03
CA ASN A 80 -21.51 17.46 -15.72
C ASN A 80 -20.12 16.81 -15.59
N VAL A 81 -19.29 17.33 -14.69
CA VAL A 81 -17.88 16.91 -14.55
C VAL A 81 -17.78 15.43 -14.20
N TRP A 82 -18.54 14.94 -13.21
CA TRP A 82 -18.61 13.52 -12.83
C TRP A 82 -19.01 12.57 -13.99
N VAL A 83 -19.77 13.03 -15.00
CA VAL A 83 -20.08 12.24 -16.21
C VAL A 83 -18.86 12.16 -17.13
N LYS A 84 -18.17 13.28 -17.35
CA LYS A 84 -16.90 13.34 -18.12
C LYS A 84 -15.83 12.46 -17.47
N GLU A 85 -15.70 12.52 -16.14
CA GLU A 85 -14.79 11.68 -15.36
C GLU A 85 -15.13 10.19 -15.50
N GLY A 86 -16.41 9.80 -15.38
CA GLY A 86 -16.84 8.42 -15.59
C GLY A 86 -16.53 7.89 -17.01
N ILE A 87 -16.72 8.72 -18.04
CA ILE A 87 -16.38 8.37 -19.43
C ILE A 87 -14.87 8.25 -19.60
N ALA A 88 -14.08 9.13 -19.00
CA ALA A 88 -12.63 9.05 -19.02
C ALA A 88 -12.11 7.75 -18.38
N VAL A 89 -12.71 7.34 -17.24
CA VAL A 89 -12.41 6.04 -16.61
C VAL A 89 -12.66 4.89 -17.58
N LEU A 90 -13.81 4.89 -18.27
CA LEU A 90 -14.12 3.86 -19.27
C LEU A 90 -13.14 3.88 -20.44
N ALA A 91 -12.89 5.05 -21.04
CA ALA A 91 -12.02 5.20 -22.20
C ALA A 91 -10.59 4.73 -21.89
N GLY A 92 -10.01 5.18 -20.79
CA GLY A 92 -8.66 4.75 -20.41
C GLY A 92 -8.60 3.29 -19.98
N SER A 93 -9.65 2.74 -19.34
CA SER A 93 -9.71 1.31 -19.03
C SER A 93 -9.74 0.46 -20.30
N LEU A 94 -10.44 0.90 -21.35
CA LEU A 94 -10.47 0.23 -22.65
C LEU A 94 -9.09 0.26 -23.32
N VAL A 95 -8.40 1.41 -23.31
CA VAL A 95 -7.05 1.53 -23.85
C VAL A 95 -6.08 0.60 -23.12
N MET A 96 -6.15 0.52 -21.79
CA MET A 96 -5.31 -0.36 -20.98
C MET A 96 -5.64 -1.84 -21.17
N PHE A 97 -6.92 -2.19 -21.31
CA PHE A 97 -7.36 -3.55 -21.65
C PHE A 97 -6.81 -3.98 -23.02
N ILE A 98 -6.93 -3.13 -24.04
CA ILE A 98 -6.41 -3.41 -25.39
C ILE A 98 -4.88 -3.53 -25.35
N LEU A 99 -4.18 -2.59 -24.70
CA LEU A 99 -2.73 -2.65 -24.55
C LEU A 99 -2.31 -3.97 -23.91
N GLY A 100 -2.92 -4.33 -22.79
CA GLY A 100 -2.58 -5.55 -22.06
C GLY A 100 -2.86 -6.81 -22.88
N GLY A 101 -3.99 -6.87 -23.59
CA GLY A 101 -4.30 -8.00 -24.48
C GLY A 101 -3.33 -8.11 -25.66
N LEU A 102 -2.90 -6.99 -26.23
CA LEU A 102 -1.87 -6.99 -27.26
C LEU A 102 -0.49 -7.35 -26.71
N ASP A 103 -0.18 -6.96 -25.47
CA ASP A 103 1.06 -7.30 -24.80
C ASP A 103 1.16 -8.79 -24.47
N ASP A 104 0.06 -9.37 -23.99
CA ASP A 104 -0.06 -10.82 -23.75
C ASP A 104 0.18 -11.64 -25.03
N LEU A 105 0.06 -11.03 -26.23
CA LEU A 105 0.31 -11.66 -27.53
C LEU A 105 1.69 -11.34 -28.11
N LYS A 106 2.17 -10.09 -27.98
CA LYS A 106 3.34 -9.58 -28.71
C LYS A 106 4.54 -9.19 -27.84
N GLN A 107 4.39 -9.15 -26.51
CA GLN A 107 5.41 -8.72 -25.54
C GLN A 107 6.06 -7.38 -25.91
N PHE A 108 5.36 -6.28 -25.66
CA PHE A 108 5.88 -4.94 -25.92
C PHE A 108 7.00 -4.53 -24.97
N SER A 109 7.81 -3.58 -25.45
CA SER A 109 8.83 -2.95 -24.62
C SER A 109 8.23 -2.13 -23.48
N PRO A 110 8.92 -2.01 -22.32
CA PRO A 110 8.46 -1.17 -21.22
C PRO A 110 8.19 0.30 -21.61
N VAL A 111 8.93 0.83 -22.59
CA VAL A 111 8.74 2.20 -23.09
C VAL A 111 7.42 2.33 -23.84
N THR A 112 7.06 1.34 -24.66
CA THR A 112 5.75 1.31 -25.35
C THR A 112 4.62 1.29 -24.35
N LYS A 113 4.71 0.46 -23.30
CA LYS A 113 3.70 0.41 -22.22
C LYS A 113 3.57 1.77 -21.55
N LEU A 114 4.69 2.40 -21.19
CA LEU A 114 4.70 3.71 -20.56
C LEU A 114 4.02 4.78 -21.43
N LEU A 115 4.32 4.85 -22.72
CA LEU A 115 3.71 5.83 -23.63
C LEU A 115 2.17 5.68 -23.67
N VAL A 116 1.68 4.45 -23.77
CA VAL A 116 0.24 4.19 -23.82
C VAL A 116 -0.43 4.44 -22.45
N GLN A 117 0.26 4.15 -21.34
CA GLN A 117 -0.21 4.52 -19.99
C GLN A 117 -0.36 6.04 -19.85
N LEU A 118 0.60 6.83 -20.37
CA LEU A 118 0.50 8.29 -20.39
C LEU A 118 -0.70 8.75 -21.23
N ILE A 119 -0.90 8.20 -22.43
CA ILE A 119 -2.06 8.52 -23.29
C ILE A 119 -3.38 8.21 -22.56
N ALA A 120 -3.50 7.04 -21.93
CA ALA A 120 -4.71 6.69 -21.19
C ALA A 120 -4.94 7.61 -19.98
N THR A 121 -3.86 8.01 -19.30
CA THR A 121 -3.92 8.95 -18.18
C THR A 121 -4.38 10.33 -18.62
N SER A 122 -4.03 10.77 -19.83
CA SER A 122 -4.49 12.03 -20.39
C SER A 122 -6.01 12.16 -20.45
N PHE A 123 -6.76 11.06 -20.65
CA PHE A 123 -8.23 11.10 -20.59
C PHE A 123 -8.73 11.50 -19.20
N ALA A 124 -8.16 10.90 -18.14
CA ALA A 124 -8.53 11.19 -16.76
C ALA A 124 -8.16 12.64 -16.38
N VAL A 125 -6.94 13.08 -16.71
CA VAL A 125 -6.48 14.45 -16.45
C VAL A 125 -7.34 15.47 -17.20
N ALA A 126 -7.66 15.22 -18.48
CA ALA A 126 -8.51 16.12 -19.27
C ALA A 126 -9.95 16.20 -18.74
N ALA A 127 -10.44 15.16 -18.07
CA ALA A 127 -11.75 15.14 -17.44
C ALA A 127 -11.79 15.79 -16.05
N GLY A 128 -10.64 16.17 -15.47
CA GLY A 128 -10.56 16.80 -14.16
C GLY A 128 -10.10 15.89 -13.03
N ILE A 129 -9.81 14.61 -13.29
CA ILE A 129 -9.26 13.68 -12.31
C ILE A 129 -7.78 14.05 -12.08
N VAL A 130 -7.54 14.91 -11.10
CA VAL A 130 -6.22 15.44 -10.75
C VAL A 130 -6.06 15.47 -9.24
N ILE A 131 -4.91 15.02 -8.73
CA ILE A 131 -4.62 15.05 -7.29
C ILE A 131 -4.43 16.50 -6.83
N PRO A 132 -5.26 17.05 -5.93
CA PRO A 132 -5.20 18.45 -5.53
C PRO A 132 -4.15 18.71 -4.44
N LEU A 133 -2.86 18.46 -4.73
CA LEU A 133 -1.78 18.56 -3.74
C LEU A 133 -1.38 19.99 -3.39
N THR A 134 -1.42 20.91 -4.34
CA THR A 134 -0.91 22.27 -4.15
C THR A 134 -1.74 23.26 -4.97
N ASP A 135 -1.57 24.55 -4.74
CA ASP A 135 -2.15 25.58 -5.61
C ASP A 135 -1.48 25.62 -7.00
N VAL A 136 -0.36 24.90 -7.18
CA VAL A 136 0.38 24.81 -8.45
C VAL A 136 -0.18 23.68 -9.31
N GLN A 137 -1.13 24.02 -10.18
CA GLN A 137 -1.85 23.05 -11.03
C GLN A 137 -0.91 22.15 -11.87
N ILE A 138 0.18 22.70 -12.42
CA ILE A 138 1.14 21.90 -13.20
C ILE A 138 1.81 20.80 -12.36
N PHE A 139 2.09 21.08 -11.08
CA PHE A 139 2.66 20.09 -10.17
C PHE A 139 1.65 18.98 -9.87
N ASN A 140 0.39 19.35 -9.63
CA ASN A 140 -0.71 18.41 -9.42
C ASN A 140 -0.91 17.47 -10.62
N ILE A 141 -0.84 18.00 -11.84
CA ILE A 141 -0.93 17.21 -13.07
C ILE A 141 0.24 16.24 -13.19
N LEU A 142 1.48 16.70 -12.98
CA LEU A 142 2.67 15.83 -13.03
C LEU A 142 2.60 14.71 -11.99
N MET A 143 2.16 15.03 -10.77
CA MET A 143 1.96 14.04 -9.71
C MET A 143 0.84 13.06 -10.04
N THR A 144 -0.20 13.50 -10.75
CA THR A 144 -1.28 12.63 -11.23
C THR A 144 -0.75 11.63 -12.28
N TYR A 145 0.05 12.07 -13.25
CA TYR A 145 0.71 11.12 -14.17
C TYR A 145 1.60 10.11 -13.45
N PHE A 146 2.40 10.58 -12.49
CA PHE A 146 3.23 9.69 -11.68
C PHE A 146 2.38 8.68 -10.90
N TRP A 147 1.28 9.12 -10.30
CA TRP A 147 0.33 8.27 -9.59
C TRP A 147 -0.26 7.18 -10.49
N PHE A 148 -0.83 7.56 -11.64
CA PHE A 148 -1.43 6.61 -12.57
C PHE A 148 -0.42 5.56 -13.04
N VAL A 149 0.72 6.01 -13.58
CA VAL A 149 1.77 5.10 -14.04
C VAL A 149 2.26 4.21 -12.89
N GLY A 150 2.45 4.78 -11.70
CA GLY A 150 2.86 4.04 -10.51
C GLY A 150 1.88 2.94 -10.12
N ILE A 151 0.60 3.26 -9.99
CA ILE A 151 -0.43 2.30 -9.56
C ILE A 151 -0.72 1.24 -10.63
N ILE A 152 -0.76 1.61 -11.91
CA ILE A 152 -0.94 0.65 -13.01
C ILE A 152 0.17 -0.41 -12.98
N ASN A 153 1.42 0.02 -12.93
CA ASN A 153 2.56 -0.90 -12.90
C ASN A 153 2.64 -1.66 -11.58
N ALA A 154 2.30 -1.03 -10.45
CA ALA A 154 2.29 -1.71 -9.15
C ALA A 154 1.28 -2.86 -9.10
N VAL A 155 0.07 -2.67 -9.64
CA VAL A 155 -0.96 -3.71 -9.70
C VAL A 155 -0.58 -4.83 -10.69
N ASN A 156 0.05 -4.49 -11.82
CA ASN A 156 0.61 -5.47 -12.76
C ASN A 156 1.72 -6.31 -12.12
N MET A 157 2.65 -5.68 -11.40
CA MET A 157 3.72 -6.37 -10.67
C MET A 157 3.21 -7.27 -9.53
N LEU A 158 2.09 -6.88 -8.91
CA LEU A 158 1.43 -7.63 -7.83
C LEU A 158 0.72 -8.89 -8.33
N ASP A 159 0.42 -8.99 -9.64
CA ASP A 159 -0.18 -10.17 -10.28
C ASP A 159 0.84 -11.32 -10.49
N ASN A 160 1.60 -11.61 -9.43
CA ASN A 160 2.66 -12.63 -9.40
C ASN A 160 2.26 -13.91 -8.63
N MET A 161 1.06 -13.93 -8.03
CA MET A 161 0.53 -15.04 -7.26
C MET A 161 -0.99 -15.14 -7.41
N ASP A 162 -1.50 -16.38 -7.40
CA ASP A 162 -2.93 -16.71 -7.55
C ASP A 162 -3.80 -15.96 -6.54
N GLY A 163 -4.83 -15.28 -7.04
CA GLY A 163 -5.80 -14.53 -6.24
C GLY A 163 -5.27 -13.24 -5.64
N LEU A 164 -3.98 -12.93 -5.76
CA LEU A 164 -3.37 -11.83 -5.01
C LEU A 164 -3.84 -10.47 -5.50
N SER A 165 -3.58 -10.15 -6.77
CA SER A 165 -3.93 -8.85 -7.37
C SER A 165 -5.44 -8.63 -7.38
N SER A 166 -6.21 -9.63 -7.85
CA SER A 166 -7.68 -9.56 -7.90
C SER A 166 -8.33 -9.34 -6.52
N GLY A 167 -7.85 -10.01 -5.48
CA GLY A 167 -8.38 -9.85 -4.12
C GLY A 167 -8.03 -8.50 -3.48
N ILE A 168 -6.82 -7.98 -3.73
CA ILE A 168 -6.41 -6.67 -3.20
C ILE A 168 -7.20 -5.54 -3.87
N VAL A 169 -7.37 -5.59 -5.20
CA VAL A 169 -8.17 -4.59 -5.92
C VAL A 169 -9.66 -4.72 -5.57
N PHE A 170 -10.17 -5.93 -5.31
CA PHE A 170 -11.53 -6.13 -4.78
C PHE A 170 -11.75 -5.39 -3.45
N ILE A 171 -10.82 -5.53 -2.49
CA ILE A 171 -10.89 -4.84 -1.19
C ILE A 171 -10.81 -3.32 -1.36
N ALA A 172 -9.90 -2.86 -2.23
CA ALA A 172 -9.74 -1.43 -2.50
C ALA A 172 -10.99 -0.83 -3.15
N ALA A 173 -11.60 -1.52 -4.13
CA ALA A 173 -12.85 -1.11 -4.77
C ALA A 173 -14.02 -1.07 -3.77
N GLY A 174 -14.12 -2.06 -2.87
CA GLY A 174 -15.10 -2.05 -1.79
C GLY A 174 -14.92 -0.87 -0.84
N THR A 175 -13.67 -0.55 -0.48
CA THR A 175 -13.34 0.62 0.35
C THR A 175 -13.75 1.92 -0.33
N ILE A 176 -13.43 2.08 -1.62
CA ILE A 176 -13.83 3.25 -2.42
C ILE A 176 -15.36 3.39 -2.47
N ALA A 177 -16.09 2.29 -2.66
CA ALA A 177 -17.55 2.31 -2.66
C ALA A 177 -18.12 2.76 -1.30
N ILE A 178 -17.52 2.31 -0.18
CA ILE A 178 -17.89 2.74 1.17
C ILE A 178 -17.64 4.24 1.35
N LEU A 179 -16.42 4.71 1.07
CA LEU A 179 -16.04 6.12 1.21
C LEU A 179 -16.93 7.05 0.37
N SER A 180 -17.21 6.64 -0.87
CA SER A 180 -18.07 7.39 -1.79
C SER A 180 -19.53 7.40 -1.29
N GLY A 181 -20.02 6.31 -0.71
CA GLY A 181 -21.37 6.19 -0.17
C GLY A 181 -21.59 6.88 1.18
N MET A 182 -20.52 7.28 1.87
CA MET A 182 -20.59 8.08 3.09
C MET A 182 -20.91 9.56 2.83
N VAL A 183 -20.96 9.98 1.56
CA VAL A 183 -21.25 11.35 1.14
C VAL A 183 -22.77 11.56 1.01
N PRO A 184 -23.40 12.45 1.80
CA PRO A 184 -24.84 12.70 1.69
C PRO A 184 -25.22 13.16 0.27
N HIS A 185 -26.32 12.61 -0.28
CA HIS A 185 -26.84 12.93 -1.61
C HIS A 185 -25.91 12.56 -2.80
N SER A 186 -24.93 11.67 -2.60
CA SER A 186 -24.03 11.23 -3.67
C SER A 186 -24.73 10.29 -4.66
N ASN A 187 -25.49 10.85 -5.61
CA ASN A 187 -25.94 10.14 -6.81
C ASN A 187 -24.80 9.99 -7.84
N LEU A 188 -23.59 9.69 -7.38
CA LEU A 188 -22.36 9.76 -8.16
C LEU A 188 -22.03 8.41 -8.79
N LEU A 189 -21.50 8.43 -10.02
CA LEU A 189 -21.14 7.22 -10.76
C LEU A 189 -19.97 6.43 -10.14
N GLY A 190 -19.21 7.00 -9.21
CA GLY A 190 -18.08 6.32 -8.56
C GLY A 190 -18.48 5.06 -7.80
N ILE A 191 -19.61 5.08 -7.09
CA ILE A 191 -20.13 3.92 -6.35
C ILE A 191 -20.44 2.75 -7.30
N PRO A 192 -21.30 2.89 -8.34
CA PRO A 192 -21.59 1.78 -9.23
C PRO A 192 -20.38 1.33 -10.05
N ILE A 193 -19.42 2.20 -10.40
CA ILE A 193 -18.18 1.77 -11.07
C ILE A 193 -17.32 0.91 -10.13
N ALA A 194 -17.12 1.36 -8.89
CA ALA A 194 -16.36 0.60 -7.88
C ALA A 194 -17.03 -0.75 -7.58
N LEU A 195 -18.36 -0.78 -7.43
CA LEU A 195 -19.12 -2.02 -7.23
C LEU A 195 -19.10 -2.94 -8.46
N SER A 196 -19.09 -2.40 -9.67
CA SER A 196 -18.94 -3.19 -10.91
C SER A 196 -17.54 -3.81 -10.99
N LEU A 197 -16.49 -3.07 -10.65
CA LEU A 197 -15.13 -3.60 -10.57
C LEU A 197 -15.03 -4.70 -9.52
N MET A 198 -15.56 -4.45 -8.32
CA MET A 198 -15.60 -5.41 -7.22
C MET A 198 -16.33 -6.70 -7.63
N ALA A 199 -17.52 -6.60 -8.22
CA ALA A 199 -18.29 -7.75 -8.68
C ALA A 199 -17.59 -8.54 -9.81
N ALA A 200 -17.00 -7.83 -10.77
CA ALA A 200 -16.26 -8.47 -11.87
C ALA A 200 -15.03 -9.23 -11.35
N LEU A 201 -14.26 -8.62 -10.44
CA LEU A 201 -13.11 -9.24 -9.80
C LEU A 201 -13.50 -10.43 -8.93
N LEU A 202 -14.63 -10.38 -8.21
CA LEU A 202 -15.11 -11.51 -7.44
C LEU A 202 -15.43 -12.70 -8.35
N GLY A 203 -16.08 -12.47 -9.49
CA GLY A 203 -16.36 -13.50 -10.49
C GLY A 203 -15.09 -14.15 -11.05
N PHE A 204 -14.06 -13.35 -11.32
CA PHE A 204 -12.74 -13.84 -11.73
C PHE A 204 -12.02 -14.59 -10.61
N TRP A 205 -12.07 -14.07 -9.38
CA TRP A 205 -11.40 -14.64 -8.21
C TRP A 205 -11.84 -16.08 -7.93
N PHE A 206 -13.10 -16.45 -8.21
CA PHE A 206 -13.56 -17.84 -8.10
C PHE A 206 -12.69 -18.84 -8.89
N TYR A 207 -12.15 -18.43 -10.04
CA TYR A 207 -11.29 -19.22 -10.90
C TYR A 207 -9.79 -18.96 -10.71
N ASN A 208 -9.43 -17.81 -10.10
CA ASN A 208 -8.04 -17.37 -9.91
C ASN A 208 -7.51 -17.61 -8.49
N ARG A 209 -8.35 -17.95 -7.52
CA ARG A 209 -7.92 -18.35 -6.17
C ARG A 209 -7.06 -19.63 -6.20
N PRO A 210 -6.10 -19.81 -5.26
CA PRO A 210 -5.21 -20.97 -5.27
C PRO A 210 -5.93 -22.32 -5.06
N PRO A 211 -5.65 -23.35 -5.88
CA PRO A 211 -4.86 -23.31 -7.12
C PRO A 211 -5.67 -22.71 -8.29
N ALA A 212 -5.11 -21.73 -9.00
CA ALA A 212 -5.80 -21.06 -10.09
C ALA A 212 -6.00 -21.98 -11.28
N SER A 213 -7.13 -21.77 -11.93
CA SER A 213 -7.52 -22.41 -13.17
C SER A 213 -7.36 -21.50 -14.39
N ILE A 214 -7.19 -20.20 -14.16
CA ILE A 214 -6.93 -19.17 -15.17
C ILE A 214 -6.15 -17.99 -14.55
N PHE A 215 -5.17 -17.45 -15.28
CA PHE A 215 -4.42 -16.24 -14.91
C PHE A 215 -5.03 -14.99 -15.54
N MET A 216 -4.84 -13.85 -14.88
CA MET A 216 -5.42 -12.58 -15.28
C MET A 216 -4.80 -12.06 -16.59
N GLY A 217 -3.47 -12.10 -16.71
CA GLY A 217 -2.73 -11.53 -17.82
C GLY A 217 -2.60 -10.01 -17.73
N ASP A 218 -1.78 -9.42 -18.61
CA ASP A 218 -1.61 -7.97 -18.71
C ASP A 218 -2.91 -7.29 -19.16
N SER A 219 -3.71 -7.98 -19.98
CA SER A 219 -5.07 -7.56 -20.36
C SER A 219 -5.92 -7.19 -19.17
N GLY A 220 -5.87 -7.97 -18.09
CA GLY A 220 -6.62 -7.70 -16.86
C GLY A 220 -5.92 -6.72 -15.93
N SER A 221 -4.64 -6.96 -15.63
CA SER A 221 -3.94 -6.23 -14.58
C SER A 221 -3.71 -4.75 -14.88
N LEU A 222 -3.45 -4.39 -16.15
CA LEU A 222 -3.27 -2.99 -16.54
C LEU A 222 -4.57 -2.19 -16.44
N PHE A 223 -5.71 -2.75 -16.86
CA PHE A 223 -6.98 -2.02 -16.80
C PHE A 223 -7.47 -1.84 -15.37
N ILE A 224 -7.37 -2.88 -14.52
CA ILE A 224 -7.81 -2.75 -13.12
C ILE A 224 -6.90 -1.78 -12.37
N GLY A 225 -5.61 -1.73 -12.71
CA GLY A 225 -4.67 -0.75 -12.19
C GLY A 225 -5.07 0.68 -12.56
N TYR A 226 -5.49 0.91 -13.82
CA TYR A 226 -5.98 2.21 -14.27
C TYR A 226 -7.29 2.62 -13.58
N VAL A 227 -8.29 1.73 -13.54
CA VAL A 227 -9.57 2.03 -12.89
C VAL A 227 -9.36 2.31 -11.41
N LEU A 228 -8.51 1.53 -10.74
CA LEU A 228 -8.16 1.76 -9.34
C LEU A 228 -7.44 3.10 -9.15
N ALA A 229 -6.48 3.45 -10.01
CA ALA A 229 -5.77 4.73 -9.95
C ALA A 229 -6.73 5.92 -10.07
N SER A 230 -7.69 5.84 -11.00
CA SER A 230 -8.70 6.89 -11.22
C SER A 230 -9.67 7.03 -10.04
N LEU A 231 -10.21 5.91 -9.56
CA LEU A 231 -11.23 5.92 -8.52
C LEU A 231 -10.67 6.24 -7.13
N ALA A 232 -9.38 5.96 -6.91
CA ALA A 232 -8.73 6.26 -5.65
C ALA A 232 -8.47 7.75 -5.45
N ILE A 233 -8.34 8.57 -6.51
CA ILE A 233 -8.16 10.02 -6.39
C ILE A 233 -9.50 10.66 -6.01
N PRO A 234 -9.58 11.54 -4.99
CA PRO A 234 -10.81 12.25 -4.67
C PRO A 234 -11.16 13.24 -5.80
N ASN A 235 -12.36 13.10 -6.37
CA ASN A 235 -12.86 13.87 -7.50
C ASN A 235 -14.41 13.95 -7.45
N GLU A 236 -15.04 14.61 -8.42
CA GLU A 236 -16.50 14.69 -8.42
C GLU A 236 -17.17 13.32 -8.56
N LEU A 237 -16.55 12.39 -9.30
CA LEU A 237 -17.05 11.04 -9.53
C LEU A 237 -17.25 10.24 -8.23
N ASN A 238 -16.41 10.45 -7.21
CA ASN A 238 -16.52 9.79 -5.89
C ASN A 238 -16.90 10.76 -4.76
N GLY A 239 -17.30 11.99 -5.09
CA GLY A 239 -17.78 12.98 -4.14
C GLY A 239 -16.68 13.50 -3.24
N TYR A 240 -15.44 13.49 -3.72
CA TYR A 240 -14.22 13.79 -2.97
C TYR A 240 -14.08 12.96 -1.70
N PHE A 241 -14.72 11.79 -1.63
CA PHE A 241 -14.89 11.02 -0.39
C PHE A 241 -15.44 11.85 0.78
N GLY A 242 -16.28 12.84 0.52
CA GLY A 242 -16.90 13.66 1.57
C GLY A 242 -15.93 14.63 2.25
N ILE A 243 -14.74 14.81 1.69
CA ILE A 243 -13.77 15.82 2.12
C ILE A 243 -14.28 17.18 1.61
N VAL A 244 -15.39 17.68 2.16
CA VAL A 244 -16.03 18.94 1.75
C VAL A 244 -15.78 20.01 2.83
N ASN A 245 -14.98 21.02 2.49
CA ASN A 245 -14.58 22.19 3.31
C ASN A 245 -13.85 21.89 4.63
N PRO A 246 -12.51 21.97 4.62
CA PRO A 246 -11.83 23.06 5.35
C PRO A 246 -10.61 23.60 4.56
N LYS A 247 -10.23 24.86 4.84
CA LYS A 247 -9.02 25.62 4.43
C LYS A 247 -8.06 25.01 3.36
N PRO A 248 -7.55 25.80 2.38
CA PRO A 248 -6.66 25.35 1.29
C PRO A 248 -5.52 24.38 1.67
N THR A 249 -5.02 24.45 2.90
CA THR A 249 -3.92 23.64 3.43
C THR A 249 -4.32 22.22 3.89
N GLU A 250 -5.57 21.97 4.30
CA GLU A 250 -5.99 20.66 4.86
C GLU A 250 -6.51 19.71 3.77
N LEU A 251 -7.12 20.25 2.71
CA LEU A 251 -7.60 19.49 1.54
C LEU A 251 -6.47 18.74 0.83
N SER A 252 -5.28 19.34 0.77
CA SER A 252 -4.12 18.82 0.02
C SER A 252 -3.62 17.48 0.55
N LEU A 253 -3.53 17.33 1.87
CA LEU A 253 -2.85 16.19 2.45
C LEU A 253 -3.73 14.94 2.45
N LEU A 254 -4.99 15.06 2.89
CA LEU A 254 -5.93 13.94 2.90
C LEU A 254 -6.22 13.42 1.50
N ALA A 255 -6.21 14.32 0.50
CA ALA A 255 -6.39 13.95 -0.88
C ALA A 255 -5.25 13.11 -1.48
N LEU A 256 -4.15 12.95 -0.75
CA LEU A 256 -3.08 11.99 -1.07
C LEU A 256 -3.05 10.80 -0.10
N LEU A 257 -3.23 11.05 1.20
CA LEU A 257 -3.06 10.03 2.22
C LEU A 257 -4.16 8.96 2.18
N ILE A 258 -5.43 9.35 1.96
CA ILE A 258 -6.54 8.39 1.82
C ILE A 258 -6.31 7.47 0.61
N PRO A 259 -6.08 8.00 -0.61
CA PRO A 259 -5.74 7.16 -1.76
C PRO A 259 -4.55 6.24 -1.50
N ALA A 260 -3.46 6.78 -0.94
CA ALA A 260 -2.24 6.01 -0.66
C ALA A 260 -2.48 4.84 0.29
N THR A 261 -3.41 5.00 1.24
CA THR A 261 -3.78 3.95 2.20
C THR A 261 -4.64 2.87 1.54
N ILE A 262 -5.58 3.25 0.66
CA ILE A 262 -6.42 2.32 -0.10
C ILE A 262 -5.56 1.40 -0.98
N VAL A 263 -4.54 1.96 -1.65
CA VAL A 263 -3.65 1.22 -2.57
C VAL A 263 -2.29 0.89 -1.96
N ALA A 264 -2.22 0.82 -0.62
CA ALA A 264 -0.97 0.66 0.10
C ALA A 264 -0.26 -0.66 -0.22
N MET A 265 -0.99 -1.76 -0.45
CA MET A 265 -0.37 -3.06 -0.76
C MET A 265 0.40 -3.05 -2.10
N PRO A 266 -0.17 -2.58 -3.24
CA PRO A 266 0.58 -2.38 -4.47
C PRO A 266 1.82 -1.49 -4.30
N ILE A 267 1.68 -0.36 -3.58
CA ILE A 267 2.79 0.57 -3.30
C ILE A 267 3.87 -0.13 -2.47
N PHE A 268 3.48 -0.85 -1.42
CA PHE A 268 4.38 -1.54 -0.51
C PHE A 268 5.24 -2.58 -1.25
N ASP A 269 4.61 -3.47 -2.01
CA ASP A 269 5.33 -4.53 -2.74
C ASP A 269 6.31 -3.96 -3.77
N THR A 270 5.82 -3.01 -4.59
CA THR A 270 6.64 -2.38 -5.64
C THR A 270 7.81 -1.60 -5.06
N THR A 271 7.58 -0.89 -3.94
CA THR A 271 8.60 -0.13 -3.22
C THR A 271 9.64 -1.07 -2.61
N LEU A 272 9.20 -2.14 -1.94
CA LEU A 272 10.08 -3.16 -1.36
C LEU A 272 10.99 -3.78 -2.42
N VAL A 273 10.42 -4.21 -3.54
CA VAL A 273 11.16 -4.80 -4.66
C VAL A 273 12.12 -3.77 -5.27
N THR A 274 11.66 -2.56 -5.55
CA THR A 274 12.49 -1.52 -6.17
C THR A 274 13.68 -1.14 -5.29
N ILE A 275 13.44 -0.92 -4.00
CA ILE A 275 14.49 -0.58 -3.03
C ILE A 275 15.50 -1.74 -2.92
N THR A 276 15.02 -2.96 -2.71
CA THR A 276 15.91 -4.12 -2.50
C THR A 276 16.69 -4.51 -3.75
N ARG A 277 16.14 -4.36 -4.95
CA ARG A 277 16.86 -4.55 -6.22
C ARG A 277 17.91 -3.47 -6.44
N LYS A 278 17.57 -2.20 -6.19
CA LYS A 278 18.55 -1.11 -6.27
C LYS A 278 19.72 -1.31 -5.31
N TRP A 279 19.46 -1.83 -4.10
CA TRP A 279 20.51 -2.23 -3.15
C TRP A 279 21.43 -3.33 -3.66
N ARG A 280 20.95 -4.17 -4.59
CA ARG A 280 21.72 -5.24 -5.26
C ARG A 280 22.22 -4.82 -6.64
N ALA A 281 22.10 -3.54 -7.00
CA ALA A 281 22.41 -3.00 -8.32
C ALA A 281 21.66 -3.70 -9.48
N GLN A 282 20.47 -4.24 -9.21
CA GLN A 282 19.59 -4.85 -10.19
C GLN A 282 18.58 -3.83 -10.72
N LYS A 283 18.18 -3.98 -12.00
CA LYS A 283 17.15 -3.12 -12.59
C LYS A 283 15.80 -3.43 -11.95
N ALA A 284 15.06 -2.40 -11.53
CA ALA A 284 13.73 -2.55 -10.97
C ALA A 284 12.74 -3.20 -11.97
N SER A 285 12.95 -3.00 -13.28
CA SER A 285 12.10 -3.53 -14.36
C SER A 285 12.36 -4.98 -14.75
N GLN A 286 13.36 -5.66 -14.17
CA GLN A 286 13.60 -7.08 -14.44
C GLN A 286 12.55 -7.94 -13.71
N GLY A 287 12.00 -8.97 -14.34
CA GLY A 287 11.15 -9.94 -13.63
C GLY A 287 11.96 -10.75 -12.60
N GLY A 288 11.38 -11.07 -11.44
CA GLY A 288 12.08 -11.77 -10.36
C GLY A 288 11.16 -12.38 -9.31
N ARG A 289 11.70 -13.27 -8.46
CA ARG A 289 10.96 -13.97 -7.38
C ARG A 289 11.19 -13.34 -6.00
N ASP A 290 11.31 -12.02 -5.97
CA ASP A 290 11.71 -11.21 -4.81
C ASP A 290 10.62 -10.26 -4.32
N HIS A 291 9.40 -10.41 -4.85
CA HIS A 291 8.18 -9.79 -4.34
C HIS A 291 7.86 -10.26 -2.92
N SER A 292 7.13 -9.45 -2.16
CA SER A 292 6.75 -9.74 -0.78
C SER A 292 5.95 -11.04 -0.64
N SER A 293 5.17 -11.42 -1.66
CA SER A 293 4.47 -12.71 -1.76
C SER A 293 5.46 -13.87 -1.76
N HIS A 294 6.45 -13.83 -2.66
CA HIS A 294 7.51 -14.82 -2.76
C HIS A 294 8.38 -14.87 -1.50
N ARG A 295 8.66 -13.73 -0.87
CA ARG A 295 9.39 -13.68 0.40
C ARG A 295 8.65 -14.44 1.49
N LEU A 296 7.35 -14.26 1.63
CA LEU A 296 6.55 -15.01 2.60
C LEU A 296 6.54 -16.52 2.29
N LEU A 297 6.45 -16.91 1.02
CA LEU A 297 6.57 -18.34 0.63
C LEU A 297 7.94 -18.92 1.02
N LEU A 298 9.04 -18.16 0.82
CA LEU A 298 10.40 -18.56 1.22
C LEU A 298 10.60 -18.65 2.75
N LEU A 299 9.72 -18.01 3.52
CA LEU A 299 9.64 -18.15 4.97
C LEU A 299 8.80 -19.36 5.42
N GLY A 300 8.25 -20.14 4.48
CA GLY A 300 7.48 -21.36 4.78
C GLY A 300 5.97 -21.15 4.89
N PHE A 301 5.46 -19.95 4.56
CA PHE A 301 4.01 -19.75 4.47
C PHE A 301 3.45 -20.50 3.26
N LYS A 302 2.23 -21.05 3.43
CA LYS A 302 1.42 -21.58 2.33
C LYS A 302 0.75 -20.43 1.58
N GLU A 303 0.47 -20.60 0.29
CA GLU A 303 -0.18 -19.58 -0.57
C GLU A 303 -1.43 -18.95 0.06
N LYS A 304 -2.31 -19.78 0.65
CA LYS A 304 -3.52 -19.30 1.35
C LYS A 304 -3.20 -18.38 2.53
N GLN A 305 -2.11 -18.66 3.25
CA GLN A 305 -1.68 -17.82 4.38
C GLN A 305 -1.09 -16.51 3.87
N VAL A 306 -0.33 -16.54 2.77
CA VAL A 306 0.16 -15.32 2.11
C VAL A 306 -1.01 -14.44 1.69
N LEU A 307 -2.02 -15.00 1.02
CA LEU A 307 -3.24 -14.25 0.68
C LEU A 307 -3.92 -13.64 1.89
N LEU A 308 -4.08 -14.41 2.97
CA LEU A 308 -4.68 -13.91 4.20
C LEU A 308 -3.92 -12.71 4.77
N VAL A 309 -2.58 -12.73 4.78
CA VAL A 309 -1.75 -11.61 5.23
C VAL A 309 -2.01 -10.38 4.35
N PHE A 310 -1.93 -10.52 3.03
CA PHE A 310 -2.12 -9.39 2.12
C PHE A 310 -3.54 -8.82 2.18
N TYR A 311 -4.57 -9.67 2.25
CA TYR A 311 -5.96 -9.24 2.36
C TYR A 311 -6.22 -8.57 3.70
N THR A 312 -5.64 -9.07 4.79
CA THR A 312 -5.76 -8.43 6.11
C THR A 312 -5.10 -7.05 6.09
N MET A 313 -3.93 -6.90 5.48
CA MET A 313 -3.25 -5.61 5.36
C MET A 313 -4.00 -4.63 4.44
N ALA A 314 -4.59 -5.11 3.34
CA ALA A 314 -5.43 -4.30 2.46
C ALA A 314 -6.73 -3.86 3.16
N LEU A 315 -7.38 -4.75 3.92
CA LEU A 315 -8.56 -4.43 4.73
C LEU A 315 -8.22 -3.42 5.83
N LEU A 316 -7.09 -3.61 6.51
CA LEU A 316 -6.60 -2.67 7.52
C LEU A 316 -6.36 -1.28 6.91
N GLY A 317 -5.76 -1.22 5.72
CA GLY A 317 -5.61 0.02 4.96
C GLY A 317 -6.96 0.66 4.62
N GLY A 318 -7.94 -0.13 4.18
CA GLY A 318 -9.29 0.37 3.92
C GLY A 318 -9.98 0.91 5.17
N LEU A 319 -9.86 0.22 6.31
CA LEU A 319 -10.37 0.69 7.60
C LEU A 319 -9.68 1.97 8.07
N VAL A 320 -8.36 2.09 7.88
CA VAL A 320 -7.62 3.32 8.16
C VAL A 320 -8.10 4.46 7.27
N ALA A 321 -8.33 4.22 5.98
CA ALA A 321 -8.86 5.22 5.06
C ALA A 321 -10.26 5.72 5.49
N VAL A 322 -11.17 4.81 5.86
CA VAL A 322 -12.50 5.16 6.40
C VAL A 322 -12.37 5.90 7.74
N GLY A 323 -11.47 5.47 8.62
CA GLY A 323 -11.19 6.12 9.89
C GLY A 323 -10.63 7.54 9.70
N MET A 324 -9.78 7.77 8.70
CA MET A 324 -9.25 9.10 8.36
C MET A 324 -10.34 10.04 7.84
N GLN A 325 -11.29 9.54 7.05
CA GLN A 325 -12.45 10.33 6.60
C GLN A 325 -13.37 10.69 7.76
N HIS A 326 -13.62 9.75 8.68
CA HIS A 326 -14.55 9.95 9.79
C HIS A 326 -13.94 10.75 10.95
N TYR A 327 -12.64 10.57 11.21
CA TYR A 327 -11.87 11.21 12.27
C TYR A 327 -10.72 12.03 11.67
N THR A 328 -11.05 13.08 10.93
CA THR A 328 -10.13 13.94 10.17
C THR A 328 -8.93 14.42 11.01
N ASP A 329 -9.15 14.85 12.25
CA ASP A 329 -8.10 15.34 13.15
C ASP A 329 -7.07 14.26 13.52
N TYR A 330 -7.47 12.98 13.51
CA TYR A 330 -6.60 11.84 13.82
C TYR A 330 -5.96 11.22 12.57
N SER A 331 -6.22 11.77 11.38
CA SER A 331 -5.81 11.17 10.11
C SER A 331 -4.31 10.93 9.98
N LEU A 332 -3.48 11.91 10.37
CA LEU A 332 -2.02 11.78 10.38
C LEU A 332 -1.52 10.69 11.33
N LEU A 333 -2.17 10.54 12.49
CA LEU A 333 -1.83 9.50 13.46
C LEU A 333 -2.18 8.12 12.92
N LEU A 334 -3.39 7.96 12.37
CA LEU A 334 -3.85 6.70 11.75
C LEU A 334 -2.95 6.30 10.58
N PHE A 335 -2.65 7.24 9.68
CA PHE A 335 -1.76 7.03 8.54
C PHE A 335 -0.35 6.64 8.98
N SER A 336 0.26 7.40 9.91
CA SER A 336 1.62 7.12 10.38
C SER A 336 1.72 5.77 11.10
N ALA A 337 0.74 5.40 11.92
CA ALA A 337 0.69 4.08 12.56
C ALA A 337 0.64 2.94 11.52
N PHE A 338 -0.15 3.11 10.47
CA PHE A 338 -0.25 2.13 9.39
C PHE A 338 1.04 2.04 8.55
N VAL A 339 1.66 3.17 8.21
CA VAL A 339 2.94 3.22 7.50
C VAL A 339 4.04 2.56 8.33
N VAL A 340 4.11 2.84 9.63
CA VAL A 340 5.03 2.17 10.55
C VAL A 340 4.87 0.65 10.50
N LEU A 341 3.63 0.16 10.59
CA LEU A 341 3.35 -1.27 10.54
C LEU A 341 3.88 -1.88 9.23
N MET A 342 3.58 -1.24 8.09
CA MET A 342 4.10 -1.66 6.78
C MET A 342 5.62 -1.65 6.74
N LEU A 343 6.28 -0.60 7.25
CA LEU A 343 7.73 -0.50 7.29
C LEU A 343 8.35 -1.62 8.14
N LEU A 344 7.79 -1.92 9.31
CA LEU A 344 8.26 -3.02 10.16
C LEU A 344 8.17 -4.37 9.44
N ILE A 345 7.05 -4.63 8.75
CA ILE A 345 6.87 -5.85 7.93
C ILE A 345 7.88 -5.87 6.77
N GLY A 346 8.06 -4.76 6.06
CA GLY A 346 9.01 -4.66 4.94
C GLY A 346 10.47 -4.88 5.36
N ILE A 347 10.87 -4.31 6.49
CA ILE A 347 12.21 -4.52 7.08
C ILE A 347 12.37 -6.00 7.46
N TYR A 348 11.36 -6.60 8.09
CA TYR A 348 11.36 -8.02 8.44
C TYR A 348 11.56 -8.91 7.22
N LEU A 349 10.71 -8.77 6.18
CA LEU A 349 10.77 -9.56 4.94
C LEU A 349 12.08 -9.36 4.18
N THR A 350 12.64 -8.15 4.23
CA THR A 350 13.90 -7.87 3.54
C THR A 350 15.05 -8.65 4.15
N ARG A 351 15.14 -8.65 5.47
CA ARG A 351 16.25 -9.26 6.20
C ARG A 351 16.25 -10.78 6.11
N THR A 352 15.10 -11.40 6.40
CA THR A 352 14.98 -12.86 6.47
C THR A 352 15.17 -13.52 5.09
N THR A 353 14.80 -12.82 4.02
CA THR A 353 14.93 -13.37 2.66
C THR A 353 16.25 -12.97 1.97
N ALA A 354 16.90 -11.87 2.40
CA ALA A 354 18.21 -11.50 1.86
C ALA A 354 19.21 -12.65 2.03
N GLN A 355 19.23 -13.33 3.17
CA GLN A 355 20.17 -14.43 3.44
C GLN A 355 19.96 -15.66 2.54
N LYS A 356 18.70 -15.95 2.14
CA LYS A 356 18.38 -17.09 1.25
C LYS A 356 18.55 -16.77 -0.24
N ILE A 357 18.43 -15.49 -0.64
CA ILE A 357 18.54 -15.06 -2.05
C ILE A 357 20.00 -14.75 -2.46
N ILE A 358 20.92 -14.49 -1.52
CA ILE A 358 22.35 -14.22 -1.79
C ILE A 358 23.11 -15.53 -2.11
N LYS A 359 22.66 -16.23 -3.15
CA LYS A 359 23.42 -17.29 -3.84
C LYS A 359 23.75 -16.93 -5.30
N SER A 360 23.48 -15.70 -5.73
CA SER A 360 23.84 -15.24 -7.08
C SER A 360 25.19 -14.52 -7.06
N ASP A 361 26.18 -15.09 -7.75
CA ASP A 361 27.53 -14.60 -7.99
C ASP A 361 27.55 -13.25 -8.74
N MET A 362 27.32 -12.13 -8.06
CA MET A 362 27.49 -10.80 -8.65
C MET A 362 28.34 -9.92 -7.73
N THR A 363 29.47 -9.44 -8.28
CA THR A 363 30.32 -8.43 -7.65
C THR A 363 29.61 -7.07 -7.69
N PRO A 364 29.52 -6.35 -6.56
CA PRO A 364 28.87 -5.05 -6.53
C PRO A 364 29.67 -3.99 -7.34
N PRO A 365 29.02 -3.07 -8.07
CA PRO A 365 29.70 -2.04 -8.87
C PRO A 365 30.38 -0.95 -8.03
N THR A 366 31.34 -0.22 -8.61
CA THR A 366 32.26 0.73 -7.96
C THR A 366 31.63 1.93 -7.23
N TRP A 367 30.37 2.29 -7.52
CA TRP A 367 29.63 3.37 -6.83
C TRP A 367 28.87 2.90 -5.57
N THR A 368 28.91 1.60 -5.28
CA THR A 368 28.29 1.02 -4.09
C THR A 368 28.87 1.44 -2.73
N PRO A 369 30.08 2.01 -2.55
CA PRO A 369 30.55 2.36 -1.21
C PRO A 369 29.65 3.37 -0.50
N PHE A 370 29.19 4.43 -1.19
CA PHE A 370 28.36 5.47 -0.55
C PHE A 370 26.93 5.00 -0.26
N VAL A 371 26.34 4.25 -1.20
CA VAL A 371 25.02 3.63 -1.07
C VAL A 371 25.05 2.53 -0.01
N ASN A 372 26.09 1.69 0.04
CA ASN A 372 26.29 0.70 1.11
C ASN A 372 26.61 1.37 2.46
N LEU A 373 27.33 2.50 2.50
CA LEU A 373 27.62 3.23 3.74
C LEU A 373 26.34 3.84 4.34
N LEU A 374 25.41 4.31 3.52
CA LEU A 374 24.13 4.85 3.99
C LEU A 374 23.06 3.77 4.26
N LEU A 375 23.03 2.69 3.46
CA LEU A 375 21.92 1.73 3.44
C LEU A 375 22.23 0.37 4.08
N HIS A 376 23.50 -0.04 4.21
CA HIS A 376 23.88 -1.22 5.01
C HIS A 376 23.95 -0.89 6.52
N ASN A 377 24.01 0.39 6.85
CA ASN A 377 23.85 0.89 8.20
C ASN A 377 22.37 0.87 8.58
N TRP A 378 21.87 -0.28 9.04
CA TRP A 378 20.56 -0.45 9.68
C TRP A 378 20.25 0.63 10.74
N TYR A 379 21.28 1.29 11.27
CA TYR A 379 21.21 2.55 12.02
C TYR A 379 20.41 3.66 11.33
N PHE A 380 20.63 3.89 10.03
CA PHE A 380 19.91 4.92 9.28
C PHE A 380 18.40 4.63 9.25
N GLY A 381 18.02 3.38 8.96
CA GLY A 381 16.61 2.95 8.97
C GLY A 381 15.96 3.09 10.35
N MET A 382 16.69 2.77 11.44
CA MET A 382 16.21 3.00 12.80
C MET A 382 15.99 4.48 13.11
N ILE A 383 16.96 5.34 12.75
CA ILE A 383 16.88 6.78 13.02
C ILE A 383 15.67 7.38 12.27
N MET A 384 15.43 6.97 11.02
CA MET A 384 14.25 7.40 10.25
C MET A 384 12.94 6.92 10.87
N LEU A 385 12.88 5.67 11.34
CA LEU A 385 11.69 5.14 12.02
C LEU A 385 11.43 5.87 13.35
N ASP A 386 12.47 6.08 14.16
CA ASP A 386 12.36 6.77 15.44
C ASP A 386 11.98 8.25 15.24
N MET A 387 12.45 8.88 14.15
CA MET A 387 11.99 10.22 13.75
C MET A 387 10.47 10.24 13.49
N ILE A 388 9.94 9.25 12.76
CA ILE A 388 8.49 9.12 12.52
C ILE A 388 7.75 8.93 13.86
N PHE A 389 8.27 8.10 14.76
CA PHE A 389 7.68 7.91 16.10
C PHE A 389 7.66 9.19 16.91
N ILE A 390 8.76 9.94 16.92
CA ILE A 390 8.83 11.20 17.66
C ILE A 390 7.78 12.17 17.14
N ILE A 391 7.68 12.35 15.82
CA ILE A 391 6.69 13.26 15.20
C ILE A 391 5.27 12.80 15.51
N ALA A 392 4.95 11.52 15.28
CA ALA A 392 3.61 10.98 15.47
C ALA A 392 3.18 11.00 16.95
N CYS A 393 4.07 10.61 17.88
CA CYS A 393 3.78 10.63 19.31
C CYS A 393 3.65 12.06 19.85
N TYR A 394 4.46 13.00 19.36
CA TYR A 394 4.38 14.40 19.78
C TYR A 394 3.06 15.03 19.32
N TYR A 395 2.72 14.87 18.04
CA TYR A 395 1.44 15.34 17.50
C TYR A 395 0.24 14.66 18.18
N GLY A 396 0.29 13.33 18.32
CA GLY A 396 -0.75 12.54 19.00
C GLY A 396 -0.94 12.93 20.47
N ALA A 397 0.13 13.29 21.18
CA ALA A 397 0.03 13.76 22.55
C ALA A 397 -0.74 15.08 22.69
N TYR A 398 -0.57 15.99 21.72
CA TYR A 398 -1.35 17.22 21.66
C TYR A 398 -2.81 16.95 21.32
N LEU A 399 -3.10 16.05 20.36
CA LEU A 399 -4.47 15.63 20.07
C LEU A 399 -5.15 15.05 21.31
N LEU A 400 -4.52 14.10 22.00
CA LEU A 400 -5.08 13.51 23.22
C LEU A 400 -5.26 14.54 24.34
N ARG A 401 -4.32 15.48 24.48
CA ARG A 401 -4.41 16.53 25.50
C ARG A 401 -5.59 17.48 25.27
N PHE A 402 -5.92 17.75 24.01
CA PHE A 402 -6.97 18.69 23.61
C PHE A 402 -8.21 17.99 23.03
N TYR A 403 -8.45 16.74 23.43
CA TYR A 403 -9.65 15.97 23.07
C TYR A 403 -9.91 15.87 21.56
N GLY A 404 -8.85 15.83 20.76
CA GLY A 404 -8.88 15.73 19.30
C GLY A 404 -8.98 17.06 18.57
N VAL A 405 -9.28 18.17 19.25
CA VAL A 405 -9.51 19.48 18.59
C VAL A 405 -8.32 20.40 18.85
N LEU A 406 -7.51 20.63 17.82
CA LEU A 406 -6.39 21.58 17.89
C LEU A 406 -6.82 22.95 17.36
N SER A 407 -6.71 23.99 18.19
CA SER A 407 -6.83 25.36 17.69
C SER A 407 -5.68 25.67 16.73
N VAL A 408 -5.89 26.62 15.81
CA VAL A 408 -4.87 27.04 14.83
C VAL A 408 -3.57 27.45 15.53
N GLN A 409 -3.67 28.17 16.65
CA GLN A 409 -2.52 28.59 17.45
C GLN A 409 -1.74 27.39 18.02
N ILE A 410 -2.44 26.37 18.54
CA ILE A 410 -1.79 25.15 19.04
C ILE A 410 -1.12 24.41 17.90
N PHE A 411 -1.82 24.23 16.77
CA PHE A 411 -1.27 23.54 15.61
C PHE A 411 0.01 24.20 15.08
N GLU A 412 0.01 25.53 14.90
CA GLU A 412 1.20 26.26 14.47
C GLU A 412 2.34 26.14 15.48
N SER A 413 2.03 26.19 16.77
CA SER A 413 3.01 26.05 17.85
C SER A 413 3.64 24.65 17.85
N VAL A 414 2.83 23.60 17.65
CA VAL A 414 3.30 22.22 17.49
C VAL A 414 4.16 22.09 16.23
N ALA A 415 3.70 22.58 15.09
CA ALA A 415 4.42 22.52 13.82
C ALA A 415 5.81 23.18 13.90
N LYS A 416 5.90 24.37 14.51
CA LYS A 416 7.17 25.09 14.72
C LYS A 416 8.13 24.36 15.67
N THR A 417 7.61 23.57 16.62
CA THR A 417 8.44 22.87 17.62
C THR A 417 8.87 21.47 17.21
N ILE A 418 8.23 20.84 16.22
CA ILE A 418 8.58 19.51 15.71
C ILE A 418 10.09 19.36 15.43
N PRO A 419 10.77 20.25 14.69
CA PRO A 419 12.19 20.09 14.40
C PRO A 419 13.06 20.06 15.66
N ILE A 420 12.74 20.89 16.65
CA ILE A 420 13.45 20.95 17.94
C ILE A 420 13.27 19.65 18.70
N VAL A 421 12.02 19.16 18.80
CA VAL A 421 11.68 17.93 19.52
C VAL A 421 12.36 16.72 18.88
N VAL A 422 12.34 16.63 17.55
CA VAL A 422 13.01 15.57 16.78
C VAL A 422 14.50 15.55 17.06
N VAL A 423 15.19 16.69 16.89
CA VAL A 423 16.65 16.75 17.10
C VAL A 423 17.01 16.42 18.54
N ALA A 424 16.31 16.99 19.52
CA ALA A 424 16.56 16.74 20.94
C ALA A 424 16.40 15.25 21.30
N CYS A 425 15.33 14.60 20.84
CA CYS A 425 15.09 13.19 21.11
C CYS A 425 16.12 12.29 20.41
N LEU A 426 16.47 12.56 19.15
CA LEU A 426 17.47 11.77 18.42
C LEU A 426 18.86 11.88 19.06
N VAL A 427 19.25 13.07 19.53
CA VAL A 427 20.50 13.28 20.28
C VAL A 427 20.46 12.51 21.61
N ALA A 428 19.37 12.58 22.36
CA ALA A 428 19.21 11.82 23.60
C ALA A 428 19.28 10.30 23.36
N PHE A 429 18.66 9.80 22.29
CA PHE A 429 18.72 8.38 21.92
C PHE A 429 20.14 7.94 21.55
N PHE A 430 20.88 8.80 20.85
CA PHE A 430 22.28 8.56 20.53
C PHE A 430 23.16 8.48 21.78
N ILE A 431 23.03 9.44 22.71
CA ILE A 431 23.77 9.49 23.97
C ILE A 431 23.42 8.30 24.86
N ALA A 432 22.14 7.95 24.98
CA ALA A 432 21.67 6.79 25.74
C ALA A 432 22.10 5.44 25.12
N GLY A 433 22.72 5.46 23.94
CA GLY A 433 23.24 4.28 23.28
C GLY A 433 22.15 3.36 22.72
N ILE A 434 20.94 3.88 22.46
CA ILE A 434 19.85 3.12 21.84
C ILE A 434 20.29 2.54 20.50
N TYR A 435 21.09 3.29 19.75
CA TYR A 435 21.62 2.87 18.46
C TYR A 435 22.89 2.01 18.57
N ARG A 436 23.41 1.69 19.76
CA ARG A 436 24.61 0.83 19.89
C ARG A 436 24.27 -0.67 19.85
N VAL A 437 23.03 -1.02 20.16
CA VAL A 437 22.57 -2.41 20.21
C VAL A 437 21.91 -2.79 18.90
N GLN A 438 22.32 -3.94 18.33
CA GLN A 438 21.66 -4.52 17.16
C GLN A 438 20.17 -4.73 17.46
N TRP A 439 19.29 -4.10 16.67
CA TRP A 439 17.81 -4.06 16.81
C TRP A 439 17.22 -5.43 17.19
N TYR A 440 17.80 -6.51 16.71
CA TYR A 440 17.35 -7.87 16.93
C TYR A 440 17.60 -8.48 18.32
N PHE A 441 18.66 -8.04 19.01
CA PHE A 441 19.11 -8.66 20.26
C PHE A 441 18.57 -7.95 21.50
N ILE A 442 17.70 -6.96 21.32
CA ILE A 442 17.16 -6.13 22.38
C ILE A 442 16.53 -7.00 23.46
N SER A 443 17.08 -6.92 24.66
CA SER A 443 16.72 -7.70 25.82
C SER A 443 16.00 -6.84 26.86
N VAL A 444 15.31 -7.46 27.82
CA VAL A 444 14.65 -6.73 28.92
C VAL A 444 15.61 -5.77 29.66
N PRO A 445 16.90 -6.11 29.88
CA PRO A 445 17.89 -5.17 30.42
C PRO A 445 18.08 -3.88 29.62
N ASP A 446 17.86 -3.90 28.30
CA ASP A 446 17.99 -2.72 27.43
C ASP A 446 16.85 -1.71 27.64
N ILE A 447 15.76 -2.09 28.33
CA ILE A 447 14.65 -1.19 28.72
C ILE A 447 15.17 0.04 29.47
N SER A 448 16.19 -0.13 30.32
CA SER A 448 16.83 0.98 31.05
C SER A 448 17.37 2.07 30.12
N ARG A 449 17.97 1.70 28.98
CA ARG A 449 18.48 2.64 27.97
C ARG A 449 17.35 3.35 27.25
N TYR A 450 16.24 2.66 26.99
CA TYR A 450 15.04 3.28 26.41
C TYR A 450 14.39 4.27 27.37
N ILE A 451 14.27 3.92 28.64
CA ILE A 451 13.78 4.83 29.67
C ILE A 451 14.67 6.08 29.73
N LEU A 452 16.00 5.92 29.78
CA LEU A 452 16.93 7.04 29.84
C LEU A 452 16.89 7.91 28.58
N GLY A 453 16.86 7.28 27.39
CA GLY A 453 16.81 7.99 26.12
C GLY A 453 15.51 8.76 25.92
N VAL A 454 14.37 8.16 26.24
CA VAL A 454 13.05 8.80 26.11
C VAL A 454 12.88 9.90 27.15
N THR A 455 13.17 9.63 28.43
CA THR A 455 13.04 10.67 29.47
C THR A 455 14.02 11.82 29.22
N GLY A 456 15.27 11.52 28.86
CA GLY A 456 16.27 12.52 28.46
C GLY A 456 15.83 13.34 27.25
N GLY A 457 15.28 12.71 26.22
CA GLY A 457 14.77 13.38 25.02
C GLY A 457 13.58 14.30 25.30
N VAL A 458 12.62 13.86 26.13
CA VAL A 458 11.46 14.65 26.53
C VAL A 458 11.88 15.85 27.38
N ILE A 459 12.80 15.66 28.34
CA ILE A 459 13.30 16.75 29.18
C ILE A 459 14.10 17.75 28.34
N LEU A 460 15.00 17.27 27.49
CA LEU A 460 15.82 18.13 26.63
C LEU A 460 14.97 18.91 25.64
N SER A 461 14.00 18.26 25.00
CA SER A 461 13.08 18.93 24.07
C SER A 461 12.22 19.98 24.78
N LEU A 462 11.67 19.67 25.95
CA LEU A 462 10.92 20.63 26.75
C LEU A 462 11.80 21.83 27.16
N ALA A 463 13.02 21.59 27.63
CA ALA A 463 13.94 22.65 28.03
C ALA A 463 14.28 23.59 26.85
N ILE A 464 14.63 23.03 25.68
CA ILE A 464 14.95 23.84 24.50
C ILE A 464 13.73 24.60 24.01
N VAL A 465 12.55 23.97 23.96
CA VAL A 465 11.32 24.65 23.56
C VAL A 465 10.99 25.80 24.52
N VAL A 466 11.08 25.59 25.84
CA VAL A 466 10.89 26.66 26.83
C VAL A 466 11.86 27.83 26.60
N ILE A 467 13.13 27.56 26.29
CA ILE A 467 14.14 28.62 26.06
C ILE A 467 13.88 29.36 24.75
N VAL A 468 13.63 28.63 23.66
CA VAL A 468 13.54 29.19 22.30
C VAL A 468 12.21 29.90 22.07
N THR A 469 11.10 29.29 22.47
CA THR A 469 9.76 29.82 22.21
C THR A 469 9.18 30.55 23.41
N ARG A 470 9.94 30.68 24.51
CA ARG A 470 9.48 31.25 25.79
C ARG A 470 8.20 30.61 26.34
N PHE A 471 7.88 29.39 25.88
CA PHE A 471 6.63 28.70 26.17
C PHE A 471 5.38 29.56 25.86
N GLU A 472 5.39 30.20 24.69
CA GLU A 472 4.28 31.00 24.15
C GLU A 472 2.94 30.24 24.08
N ALA A 473 1.85 30.98 23.83
CA ALA A 473 0.50 30.45 23.74
C ALA A 473 0.42 29.22 22.81
N GLY A 474 -0.20 28.16 23.31
CA GLY A 474 -0.37 26.89 22.59
C GLY A 474 0.55 25.75 23.04
N GLN A 475 1.59 26.02 23.83
CA GLN A 475 2.45 24.98 24.43
C GLN A 475 1.83 24.39 25.70
N SER A 476 1.95 23.07 25.89
CA SER A 476 1.32 22.37 27.02
C SER A 476 2.27 21.40 27.74
N ARG A 477 2.56 21.68 29.02
CA ARG A 477 3.42 20.80 29.84
C ARG A 477 2.82 19.40 29.99
N GLY A 478 1.49 19.32 30.08
CA GLY A 478 0.77 18.06 30.14
C GLY A 478 0.91 17.23 28.85
N ALA A 479 1.01 17.88 27.68
CA ALA A 479 1.24 17.18 26.42
C ALA A 479 2.62 16.51 26.38
N TYR A 480 3.66 17.10 26.97
CA TYR A 480 4.99 16.48 27.05
C TYR A 480 5.03 15.21 27.91
N LEU A 481 4.20 15.11 28.95
CA LEU A 481 4.06 13.89 29.74
C LEU A 481 3.41 12.76 28.93
N ILE A 482 2.31 13.08 28.23
CA ILE A 482 1.63 12.14 27.33
C ILE A 482 2.59 11.71 26.21
N PHE A 483 3.32 12.66 25.62
CA PHE A 483 4.32 12.41 24.59
C PHE A 483 5.39 11.42 25.05
N GLY A 484 5.97 11.62 26.24
CA GLY A 484 6.98 10.70 26.79
C GLY A 484 6.45 9.29 26.98
N LEU A 485 5.21 9.15 27.48
CA LEU A 485 4.58 7.84 27.65
C LEU A 485 4.33 7.15 26.30
N LEU A 486 3.75 7.86 25.33
CA LEU A 486 3.49 7.33 23.99
C LEU A 486 4.79 6.93 23.30
N LEU A 487 5.80 7.80 23.33
CA LEU A 487 7.09 7.55 22.69
C LEU A 487 7.79 6.33 23.30
N PHE A 488 7.76 6.18 24.63
CA PHE A 488 8.31 5.01 25.30
C PHE A 488 7.62 3.72 24.84
N ILE A 489 6.29 3.69 24.84
CA ILE A 489 5.51 2.51 24.42
C ILE A 489 5.84 2.15 22.98
N VAL A 490 5.80 3.12 22.07
CA VAL A 490 6.00 2.88 20.63
C VAL A 490 7.44 2.44 20.33
N VAL A 491 8.45 3.08 20.93
CA VAL A 491 9.85 2.68 20.76
C VAL A 491 10.04 1.26 21.27
N VAL A 492 9.62 0.94 22.49
CA VAL A 492 9.77 -0.41 23.05
C VAL A 492 9.01 -1.45 22.23
N ALA A 493 7.75 -1.18 21.85
CA ALA A 493 6.94 -2.09 21.04
C ALA A 493 7.57 -2.36 19.67
N SER A 494 8.09 -1.32 18.99
CA SER A 494 8.78 -1.47 17.70
C SER A 494 10.00 -2.39 17.79
N ARG A 495 10.71 -2.36 18.92
CA ARG A 495 11.89 -3.19 19.17
C ARG A 495 11.52 -4.63 19.50
N LEU A 496 10.46 -4.83 20.27
CA LEU A 496 9.93 -6.15 20.60
C LEU A 496 9.21 -6.82 19.41
N SER A 497 8.74 -6.04 18.42
CA SER A 497 8.00 -6.56 17.26
C SER A 497 8.75 -7.67 16.49
N PHE A 498 10.07 -7.58 16.35
CA PHE A 498 10.87 -8.60 15.66
C PHE A 498 10.87 -9.93 16.41
N ARG A 499 10.94 -9.90 17.74
CA ARG A 499 10.85 -11.12 18.56
C ARG A 499 9.47 -11.75 18.44
N PHE A 500 8.43 -10.93 18.38
CA PHE A 500 7.07 -11.39 18.15
C PHE A 500 6.92 -12.04 16.77
N PHE A 501 7.43 -11.40 15.70
CA PHE A 501 7.41 -11.97 14.35
C PHE A 501 8.16 -13.30 14.27
N ASP A 502 9.35 -13.39 14.87
CA ASP A 502 10.11 -14.65 14.92
C ASP A 502 9.38 -15.75 15.69
N HIS A 503 8.78 -15.41 16.83
CA HIS A 503 8.00 -16.37 17.60
C HIS A 503 6.81 -16.89 16.80
N MET A 504 6.10 -15.99 16.10
CA MET A 504 4.99 -16.35 15.22
C MET A 504 5.47 -17.26 14.07
N LEU A 505 6.60 -16.91 13.44
CA LEU A 505 7.18 -17.69 12.35
C LEU A 505 7.61 -19.08 12.82
N ASN A 506 8.38 -19.17 13.90
CA ASN A 506 8.87 -20.44 14.45
C ASN A 506 7.72 -21.35 14.89
N THR A 507 6.64 -20.79 15.41
CA THR A 507 5.44 -21.56 15.76
C THR A 507 4.75 -22.11 14.51
N GLN A 508 4.75 -21.38 13.40
CA GLN A 508 4.22 -21.87 12.13
C GLN A 508 5.12 -22.93 11.48
N LEU A 509 6.44 -22.73 11.48
CA LEU A 509 7.41 -23.69 10.95
C LEU A 509 7.34 -25.02 11.71
N LYS A 510 7.28 -24.98 13.05
CA LYS A 510 7.09 -26.18 13.89
C LYS A 510 5.78 -26.91 13.62
N LYS A 511 4.70 -26.20 13.24
CA LYS A 511 3.45 -26.85 12.82
C LYS A 511 3.54 -27.47 11.41
N SER A 512 4.47 -27.01 10.57
CA SER A 512 4.67 -27.52 9.21
C SER A 512 5.70 -28.65 9.13
N GLN A 513 6.65 -28.74 10.07
CA GLN A 513 7.67 -29.78 10.17
C GLN A 513 7.31 -30.76 11.30
N SER A 514 6.39 -31.68 11.03
CA SER A 514 6.10 -32.81 11.92
C SER A 514 7.00 -34.03 11.61
N GLY A 515 8.31 -33.81 11.45
CA GLY A 515 9.27 -34.86 11.11
C GLY A 515 10.58 -34.67 11.87
N ILE A 516 10.77 -35.52 12.89
CA ILE A 516 11.98 -35.80 13.70
C ILE A 516 13.00 -34.64 13.77
N ASP A 517 12.77 -33.69 14.68
CA ASP A 517 13.79 -32.74 15.12
C ASP A 517 14.67 -33.41 16.20
N THR A 518 15.91 -33.78 15.86
CA THR A 518 16.94 -34.02 16.89
C THR A 518 17.30 -32.69 17.55
N PRO A 519 17.15 -32.54 18.87
CA PRO A 519 17.53 -31.30 19.55
C PRO A 519 19.05 -31.15 19.53
N VAL A 520 19.56 -30.16 18.80
CA VAL A 520 20.98 -29.80 18.76
C VAL A 520 21.20 -28.60 19.68
N LEU A 521 21.98 -28.76 20.75
CA LEU A 521 22.41 -27.66 21.62
C LEU A 521 23.75 -27.12 21.10
N ILE A 522 23.74 -25.88 20.59
CA ILE A 522 24.96 -25.17 20.20
C ILE A 522 25.30 -24.15 21.28
N TYR A 523 26.42 -24.34 21.97
CA TYR A 523 26.94 -23.43 22.99
C TYR A 523 28.23 -22.75 22.49
N GLY A 524 28.40 -21.45 22.80
CA GLY A 524 29.64 -20.70 22.54
C GLY A 524 29.81 -20.11 21.13
N ALA A 525 28.86 -20.33 20.20
CA ALA A 525 29.03 -19.95 18.79
C ALA A 525 28.65 -18.49 18.43
N GLY A 526 28.28 -17.67 19.43
CA GLY A 526 27.95 -16.25 19.23
C GLY A 526 26.98 -16.00 18.06
N LYS A 527 27.26 -14.97 17.25
CA LYS A 527 26.44 -14.63 16.07
C LYS A 527 26.43 -15.71 14.98
N GLY A 528 27.48 -16.53 14.87
CA GLY A 528 27.62 -17.54 13.82
C GLY A 528 26.76 -18.79 14.05
N GLY A 529 26.65 -19.24 15.30
CA GLY A 529 25.89 -20.46 15.61
C GLY A 529 24.38 -20.31 15.48
N LYS A 530 23.85 -19.11 15.75
CA LYS A 530 22.42 -18.83 15.55
C LYS A 530 22.05 -18.79 14.06
N ILE A 531 22.94 -18.28 13.20
CA ILE A 531 22.76 -18.24 11.74
C ILE A 531 22.83 -19.64 11.13
N LEU A 532 23.51 -20.60 11.77
CA LEU A 532 23.63 -21.97 11.28
C LEU A 532 22.39 -22.85 11.56
N LEU A 533 21.46 -22.36 12.40
CA LEU A 533 20.25 -23.07 12.83
C LEU A 533 18.95 -22.47 12.24
N GLU A 534 18.99 -21.27 11.66
CA GLU A 534 17.88 -20.60 10.95
C GLU A 534 18.00 -20.79 9.43
#